data_AF-A0A7R6WHF7-F1
#
_entry.id   AF-A0A7R6WHF7-F1
#
_cell.length_a   1.000
_cell.length_b   1.000
_cell.length_c   1.000
_cell.angle_alpha   90.00
_cell.angle_beta   90.00
_cell.angle_gamma   90.00
#
_symmetry.space_group_name_H-M   'P 1'
#
loop_
_entity.id
_entity.type
_entity.pdbx_description
1 polymer ?
#
loop_
_entity_poly.entity_id
_entity_poly.type
_entity_poly.pdbx_seq_one_letter_code
_entity_poly.pdbx_strand_id
1 'polypeptide(L)'
;MADQDTTQTKQANPFGKETRLRVLGEYFADAGAVTANNAWEHVYKCLLWMNEAAGLAHIYDSNHMQPGGNFHGRAVRFTDALCAAWQIDRSALPHLIDRLFKGCVLAWRATSPARPDAELESELTSSIAKILREEGVPADRGALVARRIETLSRDFFTVGNKRKNALGEGFEDLLWLLLQRVANVPSESMALRMPVSQLPGFRRAMPRRPGTRQEREPRPDIALIESSITHLIVTAKWSMRQDRETQFQSEFSSYQRNKVQSTELGFALVTNEFDVARLDNVARASPTGMGGYIFHTIYHINPDLLKVAQGDRIGSVAHWIGTGKIQSLGDWLREMQHRFGATSP
;
A
#
# COMPACT_ATOMS: atom_id res chain seq x y z
N MET A 1 9.44 48.31 18.03
CA MET A 1 10.11 47.10 17.53
C MET A 1 9.05 46.01 17.45
N ALA A 2 8.49 45.80 16.26
CA ALA A 2 7.53 44.74 16.00
C ALA A 2 8.31 43.51 15.57
N ASP A 3 8.13 42.43 16.33
CA ASP A 3 8.70 41.11 16.09
C ASP A 3 8.03 40.51 14.86
N GLN A 4 8.80 40.27 13.80
CA GLN A 4 8.29 39.65 12.57
C GLN A 4 8.23 38.14 12.78
N ASP A 5 7.02 37.64 13.04
CA ASP A 5 6.68 36.23 13.06
C ASP A 5 6.75 35.66 11.63
N THR A 6 7.94 35.23 11.20
CA THR A 6 8.13 34.45 9.98
C THR A 6 7.59 33.04 10.19
N THR A 7 6.28 32.87 10.01
CA THR A 7 5.65 31.57 9.79
C THR A 7 6.07 31.07 8.40
N GLN A 8 7.24 30.41 8.33
CA GLN A 8 7.57 29.57 7.18
C GLN A 8 6.52 28.46 7.11
N THR A 9 5.55 28.61 6.20
CA THR A 9 4.64 27.53 5.81
C THR A 9 5.49 26.35 5.34
N LYS A 10 5.58 25.32 6.18
CA LYS A 10 6.29 24.07 5.89
C LYS A 10 5.73 23.49 4.61
N GLN A 11 6.53 23.46 3.55
CA GLN A 11 6.13 22.95 2.24
C GLN A 11 5.61 21.50 2.39
N ALA A 12 4.40 21.23 1.88
CA ALA A 12 3.77 19.93 2.01
C ALA A 12 4.63 18.84 1.35
N ASN A 13 4.92 17.75 2.06
CA ASN A 13 5.67 16.62 1.50
C ASN A 13 4.84 16.00 0.36
N PRO A 14 5.35 15.95 -0.89
CA PRO A 14 4.57 15.48 -2.04
C PRO A 14 4.14 14.01 -1.99
N PHE A 15 4.81 13.20 -1.17
CA PHE A 15 4.43 11.81 -0.93
C PHE A 15 3.95 11.60 0.51
N GLY A 16 3.77 12.67 1.28
CA GLY A 16 3.29 12.62 2.66
C GLY A 16 1.78 12.38 2.76
N LYS A 17 1.33 12.06 3.97
CA LYS A 17 -0.07 11.74 4.29
C LYS A 17 -1.06 12.80 3.77
N GLU A 18 -0.79 14.07 4.02
CA GLU A 18 -1.66 15.18 3.58
C GLU A 18 -1.85 15.19 2.06
N THR A 19 -0.76 15.11 1.30
CA THR A 19 -0.82 15.05 -0.16
C THR A 19 -1.57 13.82 -0.66
N ARG A 20 -1.34 12.64 -0.07
CA ARG A 20 -2.05 11.41 -0.46
C ARG A 20 -3.54 11.51 -0.18
N LEU A 21 -3.93 11.99 1.00
CA LEU A 21 -5.35 12.18 1.35
C LEU A 21 -6.02 13.20 0.43
N ARG A 22 -5.32 14.28 0.07
CA ARG A 22 -5.83 15.26 -0.92
C ARG A 22 -6.06 14.60 -2.29
N VAL A 23 -5.06 13.89 -2.83
CA VAL A 23 -5.17 13.20 -4.13
C VAL A 23 -6.29 12.16 -4.12
N LEU A 24 -6.43 11.38 -3.04
CA LEU A 24 -7.54 10.43 -2.89
C LEU A 24 -8.89 11.14 -2.77
N GLY A 25 -8.95 12.27 -2.07
CA GLY A 25 -10.14 13.11 -1.97
C GLY A 25 -10.59 13.65 -3.32
N GLU A 26 -9.66 14.20 -4.12
CA GLU A 26 -9.89 14.64 -5.50
C GLU A 26 -10.41 13.50 -6.37
N TYR A 27 -9.76 12.32 -6.30
CA TYR A 27 -10.24 11.14 -7.02
C TYR A 27 -11.68 10.76 -6.64
N PHE A 28 -12.00 10.70 -5.34
CA PHE A 28 -13.33 10.29 -4.89
C PHE A 28 -14.42 11.34 -5.13
N ALA A 29 -14.07 12.61 -5.35
CA ALA A 29 -15.03 13.62 -5.77
C ALA A 29 -15.63 13.31 -7.15
N ASP A 30 -14.83 12.71 -8.04
CA ASP A 30 -15.22 12.40 -9.43
C ASP A 30 -15.45 10.90 -9.69
N ALA A 31 -15.24 10.03 -8.70
CA ALA A 31 -15.25 8.58 -8.89
C ALA A 31 -16.64 7.97 -9.11
N GLY A 32 -17.71 8.76 -9.00
CA GLY A 32 -19.10 8.29 -9.01
C GLY A 32 -19.48 7.58 -7.71
N ALA A 33 -20.43 6.64 -7.80
CA ALA A 33 -20.88 5.88 -6.63
C ALA A 33 -19.77 4.97 -6.09
N VAL A 34 -19.49 5.06 -4.78
CA VAL A 34 -18.53 4.22 -4.08
C VAL A 34 -19.29 3.35 -3.10
N THR A 35 -19.26 2.04 -3.31
CA THR A 35 -20.04 1.03 -2.58
C THR A 35 -19.16 -0.14 -2.17
N ALA A 36 -19.65 -1.01 -1.30
CA ALA A 36 -18.92 -2.22 -0.92
C ALA A 36 -18.66 -3.13 -2.14
N ASN A 37 -19.56 -3.14 -3.12
CA ASN A 37 -19.46 -4.02 -4.29
C ASN A 37 -18.38 -3.58 -5.29
N ASN A 38 -18.14 -2.27 -5.43
CA ASN A 38 -17.14 -1.73 -6.36
C ASN A 38 -15.90 -1.14 -5.68
N ALA A 39 -15.79 -1.20 -4.34
CA ALA A 39 -14.64 -0.72 -3.58
C ALA A 39 -13.30 -1.25 -4.11
N TRP A 40 -13.26 -2.52 -4.53
CA TRP A 40 -12.06 -3.15 -5.11
C TRP A 40 -11.57 -2.43 -6.37
N GLU A 41 -12.49 -1.89 -7.19
CA GLU A 41 -12.12 -1.15 -8.39
C GLU A 41 -11.38 0.13 -8.04
N HIS A 42 -11.85 0.83 -7.00
CA HIS A 42 -11.23 2.08 -6.58
C HIS A 42 -9.84 1.83 -5.98
N VAL A 43 -9.65 0.70 -5.29
CA VAL A 43 -8.33 0.24 -4.86
C VAL A 43 -7.39 0.04 -6.05
N TYR A 44 -7.84 -0.66 -7.09
CA TYR A 44 -7.02 -0.88 -8.28
C TYR A 44 -6.77 0.38 -9.10
N LYS A 45 -7.79 1.22 -9.33
CA LYS A 45 -7.63 2.53 -9.98
C LYS A 45 -6.61 3.41 -9.25
N CYS A 46 -6.58 3.38 -7.91
CA CYS A 46 -5.65 4.19 -7.13
C CYS A 46 -4.23 3.64 -7.08
N LEU A 47 -4.07 2.32 -6.89
CA LEU A 47 -2.82 1.73 -6.42
C LEU A 47 -2.18 0.72 -7.38
N LEU A 48 -2.96 0.12 -8.28
CA LEU A 48 -2.43 -0.79 -9.28
C LEU A 48 -1.59 0.01 -10.29
N TRP A 49 -0.54 -0.60 -10.83
CA TRP A 49 0.30 0.03 -11.85
C TRP A 49 0.64 -0.96 -12.96
N MET A 50 1.14 -0.45 -14.07
CA MET A 50 1.59 -1.27 -15.18
C MET A 50 3.03 -1.72 -14.97
N ASN A 51 3.30 -2.99 -15.27
CA ASN A 51 4.63 -3.43 -15.64
C ASN A 51 4.84 -3.05 -17.12
N GLU A 52 5.57 -1.97 -17.36
CA GLU A 52 5.77 -1.41 -18.70
C GLU A 52 6.44 -2.41 -19.66
N ALA A 53 7.43 -3.17 -19.19
CA ALA A 53 8.14 -4.14 -20.01
C ALA A 53 7.24 -5.29 -20.47
N ALA A 54 6.32 -5.74 -19.61
CA ALA A 54 5.38 -6.81 -19.96
C ALA A 54 4.09 -6.30 -20.64
N GLY A 55 3.78 -5.01 -20.51
CA GLY A 55 2.48 -4.45 -20.93
C GLY A 55 1.29 -4.99 -20.12
N LEU A 56 1.51 -5.39 -18.87
CA LEU A 56 0.53 -6.05 -18.01
C LEU A 56 0.37 -5.34 -16.67
N ALA A 57 -0.80 -5.49 -16.03
CA ALA A 57 -1.00 -4.99 -14.68
C ALA A 57 -0.11 -5.73 -13.67
N HIS A 58 0.56 -4.98 -12.78
CA HIS A 58 1.57 -5.52 -11.89
C HIS A 58 0.97 -6.23 -10.67
N ILE A 59 0.95 -7.56 -10.70
CA ILE A 59 0.44 -8.41 -9.60
C ILE A 59 1.51 -9.19 -8.85
N TYR A 60 2.76 -9.19 -9.32
CA TYR A 60 3.87 -9.92 -8.70
C TYR A 60 5.22 -9.33 -9.13
N ASP A 61 6.34 -9.81 -8.56
CA ASP A 61 7.67 -9.30 -8.90
C ASP A 61 7.93 -9.29 -10.42
N SER A 62 8.38 -8.15 -10.94
CA SER A 62 8.36 -7.82 -12.37
C SER A 62 9.11 -8.81 -13.27
N ASN A 63 10.18 -9.44 -12.77
CA ASN A 63 10.97 -10.43 -13.53
C ASN A 63 10.17 -11.70 -13.83
N HIS A 64 9.27 -12.11 -12.93
CA HIS A 64 8.44 -13.30 -13.12
C HIS A 64 7.21 -13.05 -14.00
N MET A 65 6.94 -11.79 -14.32
CA MET A 65 5.83 -11.36 -15.17
C MET A 65 6.21 -11.21 -16.65
N GLN A 66 7.51 -11.27 -17.00
CA GLN A 66 7.96 -11.23 -18.39
C GLN A 66 7.62 -12.55 -19.12
N PRO A 67 7.50 -12.57 -20.46
CA PRO A 67 7.32 -13.80 -21.23
C PRO A 67 8.33 -14.88 -20.80
N GLY A 68 7.85 -16.10 -20.55
CA GLY A 68 8.64 -17.21 -20.00
C GLY A 68 8.74 -17.25 -18.47
N GLY A 69 8.33 -16.20 -17.77
CA GLY A 69 8.26 -16.17 -16.31
C GLY A 69 7.05 -16.94 -15.75
N ASN A 70 7.24 -17.53 -14.56
CA ASN A 70 6.23 -18.38 -13.90
C ASN A 70 4.92 -17.66 -13.50
N PHE A 71 4.89 -16.32 -13.60
CA PHE A 71 3.73 -15.48 -13.29
C PHE A 71 3.14 -14.78 -14.52
N HIS A 72 3.80 -14.86 -15.69
CA HIS A 72 3.35 -14.15 -16.90
C HIS A 72 1.91 -14.52 -17.28
N GLY A 73 1.61 -15.82 -17.42
CA GLY A 73 0.26 -16.26 -17.77
C GLY A 73 -0.80 -15.87 -16.74
N ARG A 74 -0.42 -15.74 -15.46
CA ARG A 74 -1.33 -15.27 -14.39
C ARG A 74 -1.61 -13.77 -14.54
N ALA A 75 -0.58 -12.99 -14.83
CA ALA A 75 -0.70 -11.56 -15.09
C ALA A 75 -1.51 -11.24 -16.35
N VAL A 76 -1.38 -12.06 -17.42
CA VAL A 76 -2.23 -11.97 -18.61
C VAL A 76 -3.69 -12.18 -18.25
N ARG A 77 -4.03 -13.32 -17.61
CA ARG A 77 -5.41 -13.62 -17.19
C ARG A 77 -5.99 -12.55 -16.28
N PHE A 78 -5.22 -12.08 -15.30
CA PHE A 78 -5.65 -11.00 -14.42
C PHE A 78 -5.93 -9.71 -15.20
N THR A 79 -5.02 -9.31 -16.07
CA THR A 79 -5.16 -8.07 -16.86
C THR A 79 -6.38 -8.15 -17.77
N ASP A 80 -6.61 -9.29 -18.41
CA ASP A 80 -7.78 -9.50 -19.29
C ASP A 80 -9.08 -9.49 -18.51
N ALA A 81 -9.13 -10.19 -17.38
CA ALA A 81 -10.31 -10.20 -16.51
C ALA A 81 -10.62 -8.80 -15.96
N LEU A 82 -9.60 -8.04 -15.59
CA LEU A 82 -9.75 -6.65 -15.14
C LEU A 82 -10.30 -5.75 -16.25
N CYS A 83 -9.74 -5.86 -17.46
CA CYS A 83 -10.20 -5.07 -18.61
C CYS A 83 -11.64 -5.43 -18.98
N ALA A 84 -11.99 -6.72 -18.97
CA ALA A 84 -13.35 -7.20 -19.21
C ALA A 84 -14.33 -6.68 -18.15
N ALA A 85 -13.96 -6.73 -16.87
CA ALA A 85 -14.78 -6.22 -15.78
C ALA A 85 -15.06 -4.71 -15.90
N TRP A 86 -14.10 -3.94 -16.43
CA TRP A 86 -14.25 -2.50 -16.68
C TRP A 86 -14.78 -2.15 -18.07
N GLN A 87 -15.00 -3.16 -18.93
CA GLN A 87 -15.41 -2.98 -20.32
C GLN A 87 -14.50 -2.02 -21.10
N ILE A 88 -13.18 -2.20 -20.94
CA ILE A 88 -12.16 -1.39 -21.60
C ILE A 88 -11.20 -2.24 -22.42
N ASP A 89 -10.54 -1.61 -23.37
CA ASP A 89 -9.36 -2.18 -24.03
C ASP A 89 -8.14 -2.13 -23.11
N ARG A 90 -7.22 -3.08 -23.30
CA ARG A 90 -5.95 -3.14 -22.55
C ARG A 90 -5.12 -1.86 -22.70
N SER A 91 -5.22 -1.17 -23.84
CA SER A 91 -4.54 0.11 -24.11
C SER A 91 -5.05 1.26 -23.24
N ALA A 92 -6.29 1.19 -22.74
CA ALA A 92 -6.87 2.21 -21.86
C ALA A 92 -6.45 2.05 -20.40
N LEU A 93 -6.11 0.82 -19.99
CA LEU A 93 -5.79 0.48 -18.59
C LEU A 93 -4.71 1.37 -17.95
N PRO A 94 -3.57 1.68 -18.61
CA PRO A 94 -2.53 2.53 -18.02
C PRO A 94 -3.03 3.94 -17.67
N HIS A 95 -4.08 4.44 -18.32
CA HIS A 95 -4.65 5.77 -18.05
C HIS A 95 -5.62 5.78 -16.87
N LEU A 96 -6.18 4.63 -16.52
CA LEU A 96 -7.19 4.49 -15.49
C LEU A 96 -6.61 4.16 -14.12
N ILE A 97 -5.45 3.52 -14.08
CA ILE A 97 -4.80 3.08 -12.84
C ILE A 97 -3.67 4.02 -12.39
N ASP A 98 -3.06 3.70 -11.25
CA ASP A 98 -1.93 4.40 -10.64
C ASP A 98 -2.24 5.86 -10.24
N ARG A 99 -3.53 6.16 -9.98
CA ARG A 99 -4.01 7.53 -9.74
C ARG A 99 -3.32 8.18 -8.55
N LEU A 100 -3.15 7.44 -7.45
CA LEU A 100 -2.53 8.00 -6.25
C LEU A 100 -1.08 8.41 -6.52
N PHE A 101 -0.32 7.52 -7.13
CA PHE A 101 1.08 7.76 -7.39
C PHE A 101 1.29 8.90 -8.39
N LYS A 102 0.52 8.90 -9.49
CA LYS A 102 0.54 9.99 -10.47
C LYS A 102 0.19 11.33 -9.84
N GLY A 103 -0.83 11.38 -8.98
CA GLY A 103 -1.17 12.60 -8.24
C GLY A 103 -0.05 13.08 -7.32
N CYS A 104 0.63 12.17 -6.61
CA CYS A 104 1.80 12.52 -5.79
C CYS A 104 2.97 13.01 -6.64
N VAL A 105 3.22 12.41 -7.82
CA VAL A 105 4.26 12.86 -8.76
C VAL A 105 3.93 14.24 -9.33
N LEU A 106 2.67 14.53 -9.64
CA LEU A 106 2.24 15.86 -10.06
C LEU A 106 2.47 16.90 -8.95
N ALA A 107 2.10 16.58 -7.71
CA ALA A 107 2.39 17.44 -6.56
C ALA A 107 3.90 17.64 -6.39
N TRP A 108 4.70 16.59 -6.54
CA TRP A 108 6.15 16.66 -6.43
C TRP A 108 6.75 17.57 -7.48
N ARG A 109 6.33 17.44 -8.75
CA ARG A 109 6.76 18.31 -9.84
C ARG A 109 6.38 19.77 -9.62
N ALA A 110 5.22 20.04 -9.01
CA ALA A 110 4.79 21.39 -8.69
C ALA A 110 5.64 22.03 -7.55
N THR A 111 6.18 21.21 -6.64
CA THR A 111 6.91 21.69 -5.45
C THR A 111 8.41 21.48 -5.48
N SER A 112 8.97 20.80 -6.49
CA SER A 112 10.41 20.54 -6.59
C SER A 112 11.10 21.52 -7.54
N PRO A 113 11.61 22.66 -7.02
CA PRO A 113 12.51 23.55 -7.75
C PRO A 113 13.98 23.11 -7.69
N ALA A 114 14.33 22.05 -6.93
CA ALA A 114 15.72 21.69 -6.69
C ALA A 114 16.31 20.82 -7.81
N ARG A 115 17.16 21.42 -8.65
CA ARG A 115 18.25 20.68 -9.30
C ARG A 115 19.10 20.02 -8.20
N PRO A 116 19.61 18.80 -8.39
CA PRO A 116 20.62 18.20 -7.53
C PRO A 116 21.86 19.09 -7.41
N ASP A 117 22.77 18.69 -6.53
CA ASP A 117 24.13 19.19 -6.54
C ASP A 117 24.68 19.14 -7.98
N ALA A 118 24.95 20.32 -8.54
CA ALA A 118 25.40 20.47 -9.92
C ALA A 118 26.70 19.70 -10.16
N GLU A 119 27.48 19.45 -9.11
CA GLU A 119 28.71 18.66 -9.15
C GLU A 119 28.41 17.18 -9.44
N LEU A 120 27.44 16.59 -8.74
CA LEU A 120 27.04 15.19 -8.93
C LEU A 120 26.37 14.94 -10.30
N GLU A 121 25.54 15.88 -10.77
CA GLU A 121 24.97 15.82 -12.13
C GLU A 121 26.06 15.89 -13.20
N SER A 122 27.04 16.77 -12.99
CA SER A 122 28.18 16.94 -13.89
C SER A 122 29.05 15.68 -13.93
N GLU A 123 29.32 15.06 -12.78
CA GLU A 123 30.13 13.85 -12.67
C GLU A 123 29.46 12.64 -13.34
N LEU A 124 28.17 12.41 -13.09
CA LEU A 124 27.42 11.32 -13.72
C LEU A 124 27.31 11.51 -15.23
N THR A 125 26.96 12.73 -15.69
CA THR A 125 26.87 13.04 -17.12
C THR A 125 28.23 12.86 -17.81
N SER A 126 29.31 13.32 -17.18
CA SER A 126 30.67 13.17 -17.71
C SER A 126 31.11 11.71 -17.79
N SER A 127 30.77 10.90 -16.79
CA SER A 127 31.06 9.47 -16.76
C SER A 127 30.33 8.70 -17.86
N ILE A 128 29.03 8.98 -18.05
CA ILE A 128 28.23 8.35 -19.12
C ILE A 128 28.74 8.79 -20.50
N ALA A 129 29.02 10.09 -20.69
CA ALA A 129 29.55 10.60 -21.96
C ALA A 129 30.93 10.01 -22.30
N LYS A 130 31.77 9.73 -21.30
CA LYS A 130 33.05 9.04 -21.49
C LYS A 130 32.84 7.62 -22.01
N ILE A 131 31.98 6.83 -21.38
CA ILE A 131 31.66 5.46 -21.83
C ILE A 131 31.10 5.47 -23.26
N LEU A 132 30.17 6.38 -23.56
CA LEU A 132 29.59 6.48 -24.91
C LEU A 132 30.64 6.82 -25.97
N ARG A 133 31.64 7.65 -25.65
CA ARG A 133 32.76 7.94 -26.57
C ARG A 133 33.66 6.71 -26.77
N GLU A 134 33.92 5.95 -25.70
CA GLU A 134 34.70 4.70 -25.78
C GLU A 134 34.02 3.66 -26.68
N GLU A 135 32.68 3.67 -26.73
CA GLU A 135 31.85 2.86 -27.64
C GLU A 135 31.66 3.50 -29.04
N GLY A 136 32.37 4.57 -29.36
CA GLY A 136 32.36 5.21 -30.69
C GLY A 136 31.18 6.15 -30.98
N VAL A 137 30.40 6.55 -29.96
CA VAL A 137 29.33 7.55 -30.13
C VAL A 137 29.95 8.96 -30.27
N PRO A 138 29.57 9.76 -31.29
CA PRO A 138 30.04 11.14 -31.44
C PRO A 138 29.82 11.99 -30.18
N ALA A 139 30.77 12.87 -29.86
CA ALA A 139 30.81 13.56 -28.56
C ALA A 139 29.58 14.45 -28.28
N ASP A 140 29.07 15.14 -29.31
CA ASP A 140 27.85 15.94 -29.27
C ASP A 140 26.60 15.10 -28.97
N ARG A 141 26.45 13.97 -29.67
CA ARG A 141 25.39 13.00 -29.44
C ARG A 141 25.53 12.30 -28.10
N GLY A 142 26.75 11.96 -27.70
CA GLY A 142 27.08 11.33 -26.42
C GLY A 142 26.70 12.22 -25.24
N ALA A 143 26.98 13.52 -25.31
CA ALA A 143 26.58 14.49 -24.29
C ALA A 143 25.04 14.61 -24.17
N LEU A 144 24.32 14.64 -25.29
CA LEU A 144 22.85 14.69 -25.30
C LEU A 144 22.23 13.42 -24.69
N VAL A 145 22.75 12.24 -25.08
CA VAL A 145 22.29 10.95 -24.55
C VAL A 145 22.62 10.82 -23.07
N ALA A 146 23.82 11.23 -22.64
CA ALA A 146 24.22 11.20 -21.23
C ALA A 146 23.30 12.03 -20.34
N ARG A 147 22.96 13.27 -20.75
CA ARG A 147 21.98 14.10 -20.03
C ARG A 147 20.60 13.46 -19.98
N ARG A 148 20.17 12.82 -21.07
CA ARG A 148 18.86 12.11 -21.10
C ARG A 148 18.86 10.90 -20.16
N ILE A 149 19.95 10.14 -20.11
CA ILE A 149 20.10 8.99 -19.20
C ILE A 149 20.13 9.45 -17.75
N GLU A 150 20.85 10.53 -17.43
CA GLU A 150 20.86 11.14 -16.09
C GLU A 150 19.43 11.48 -15.66
N THR A 151 18.70 12.22 -16.48
CA THR A 151 17.33 12.65 -16.15
C THR A 151 16.40 11.46 -15.96
N LEU A 152 16.49 10.45 -16.85
CA LEU A 152 15.71 9.21 -16.72
C LEU A 152 16.09 8.43 -15.47
N SER A 153 17.38 8.40 -15.11
CA SER A 153 17.90 7.70 -13.94
C SER A 153 17.47 8.39 -12.64
N ARG A 154 17.56 9.72 -12.57
CA ARG A 154 17.08 10.51 -11.44
C ARG A 154 15.59 10.29 -11.20
N ASP A 155 14.80 10.40 -12.27
CA ASP A 155 13.38 10.14 -12.22
C ASP A 155 13.15 8.70 -11.75
N PHE A 156 13.82 7.70 -12.34
CA PHE A 156 13.65 6.30 -11.97
C PHE A 156 14.01 5.99 -10.50
N PHE A 157 15.17 6.42 -10.01
CA PHE A 157 15.63 6.11 -8.65
C PHE A 157 14.88 6.89 -7.56
N THR A 158 14.54 8.15 -7.83
CA THR A 158 13.78 8.97 -6.88
C THR A 158 12.32 8.54 -6.86
N VAL A 159 11.67 8.44 -8.02
CA VAL A 159 10.25 8.13 -8.16
C VAL A 159 9.99 6.66 -7.79
N GLY A 160 10.87 5.73 -8.19
CA GLY A 160 10.73 4.30 -7.90
C GLY A 160 10.75 3.97 -6.39
N ASN A 161 11.65 4.58 -5.62
CA ASN A 161 11.66 4.40 -4.17
C ASN A 161 10.45 5.07 -3.49
N LYS A 162 10.02 6.24 -4.01
CA LYS A 162 8.80 6.91 -3.51
C LYS A 162 7.54 6.11 -3.82
N ARG A 163 7.49 5.34 -4.91
CA ARG A 163 6.36 4.44 -5.25
C ARG A 163 6.11 3.42 -4.17
N LYS A 164 7.16 2.78 -3.64
CA LYS A 164 7.01 1.79 -2.57
C LYS A 164 6.35 2.39 -1.31
N ASN A 165 6.74 3.61 -0.95
CA ASN A 165 6.16 4.31 0.20
C ASN A 165 4.73 4.77 -0.07
N ALA A 166 4.48 5.32 -1.27
CA ALA A 166 3.15 5.72 -1.70
C ALA A 166 2.19 4.52 -1.78
N LEU A 167 2.68 3.36 -2.18
CA LEU A 167 1.90 2.13 -2.24
C LEU A 167 1.55 1.60 -0.85
N GLY A 168 2.53 1.51 0.06
CA GLY A 168 2.30 1.03 1.42
C GLY A 168 1.36 1.95 2.20
N GLU A 169 1.79 3.18 2.47
CA GLU A 169 0.99 4.11 3.25
C GLU A 169 -0.27 4.58 2.49
N GLY A 170 -0.21 4.71 1.17
CA GLY A 170 -1.38 5.05 0.38
C GLY A 170 -2.45 3.96 0.38
N PHE A 171 -2.06 2.69 0.50
CA PHE A 171 -3.01 1.60 0.67
C PHE A 171 -3.79 1.72 1.97
N GLU A 172 -3.08 1.92 3.07
CA GLU A 172 -3.66 2.15 4.39
C GLU A 172 -4.56 3.40 4.42
N ASP A 173 -4.13 4.51 3.82
CA ASP A 173 -4.92 5.75 3.73
C ASP A 173 -6.22 5.51 2.93
N LEU A 174 -6.13 4.76 1.83
CA LEU A 174 -7.29 4.42 1.00
C LEU A 174 -8.29 3.52 1.74
N LEU A 175 -7.81 2.50 2.45
CA LEU A 175 -8.69 1.64 3.26
C LEU A 175 -9.41 2.45 4.35
N TRP A 176 -8.70 3.36 5.02
CA TRP A 176 -9.31 4.26 6.01
C TRP A 176 -10.42 5.12 5.40
N LEU A 177 -10.19 5.69 4.20
CA LEU A 177 -11.23 6.46 3.50
C LEU A 177 -12.43 5.60 3.07
N LEU A 178 -12.22 4.34 2.70
CA LEU A 178 -13.30 3.42 2.36
C LEU A 178 -14.14 3.05 3.58
N LEU A 179 -13.51 2.84 4.75
CA LEU A 179 -14.25 2.62 6.00
C LEU A 179 -15.16 3.80 6.34
N GLN A 180 -14.70 5.03 6.13
CA GLN A 180 -15.52 6.22 6.35
C GLN A 180 -16.65 6.35 5.32
N ARG A 181 -16.33 6.22 4.02
CA ARG A 181 -17.27 6.52 2.94
C ARG A 181 -18.28 5.42 2.65
N VAL A 182 -17.87 4.16 2.79
CA VAL A 182 -18.68 3.00 2.41
C VAL A 182 -19.27 2.34 3.63
N ALA A 183 -18.45 2.14 4.66
CA ALA A 183 -18.89 1.49 5.88
C ALA A 183 -19.46 2.46 6.92
N ASN A 184 -19.43 3.78 6.66
CA ASN A 184 -19.91 4.83 7.56
C ASN A 184 -19.31 4.71 8.98
N VAL A 185 -18.08 4.22 9.09
CA VAL A 185 -17.40 4.12 10.38
C VAL A 185 -16.96 5.52 10.80
N PRO A 186 -17.38 6.01 11.98
CA PRO A 186 -17.00 7.33 12.47
C PRO A 186 -15.48 7.46 12.64
N SER A 187 -14.96 8.67 12.42
CA SER A 187 -13.52 8.93 12.50
C SER A 187 -12.93 8.66 13.89
N GLU A 188 -13.72 8.87 14.93
CA GLU A 188 -13.43 8.67 16.34
C GLU A 188 -13.40 7.19 16.74
N SER A 189 -14.07 6.33 15.96
CA SER A 189 -14.05 4.87 16.09
C SER A 189 -12.87 4.25 15.35
N MET A 190 -11.97 5.05 14.80
CA MET A 190 -10.82 4.59 14.02
C MET A 190 -9.54 5.32 14.39
N ALA A 191 -8.44 4.59 14.36
CA ALA A 191 -7.11 5.17 14.47
C ALA A 191 -6.21 4.65 13.34
N LEU A 192 -5.56 5.57 12.63
CA LEU A 192 -4.67 5.29 11.50
C LEU A 192 -3.21 5.51 11.93
N ARG A 193 -2.40 4.46 11.95
CA ARG A 193 -0.97 4.46 12.37
C ARG A 193 -0.70 5.04 13.76
N MET A 194 -1.69 4.95 14.65
CA MET A 194 -1.57 5.45 16.02
C MET A 194 -0.76 4.47 16.87
N PRO A 195 0.20 4.93 17.69
CA PRO A 195 0.91 4.04 18.62
C PRO A 195 -0.06 3.36 19.59
N VAL A 196 0.19 2.09 19.90
CA VAL A 196 -0.72 1.32 20.76
C VAL A 196 -0.92 1.94 22.14
N SER A 197 0.05 2.66 22.69
CA SER A 197 -0.10 3.35 23.99
C SER A 197 -1.11 4.49 23.98
N GLN A 198 -1.50 4.96 22.80
CA GLN A 198 -2.55 5.96 22.61
C GLN A 198 -3.91 5.31 22.31
N LEU A 199 -3.95 4.00 22.08
CA LEU A 199 -5.18 3.27 21.80
C LEU A 199 -5.86 2.82 23.11
N PRO A 200 -7.20 2.88 23.18
CA PRO A 200 -7.95 2.31 24.30
C PRO A 200 -7.69 0.81 24.45
N GLY A 201 -7.59 0.32 25.69
CA GLY A 201 -7.35 -1.09 25.97
C GLY A 201 -5.89 -1.56 25.90
N PHE A 202 -4.94 -0.63 25.75
CA PHE A 202 -3.50 -0.86 25.80
C PHE A 202 -2.78 -0.08 26.91
N ARG A 203 -1.58 -0.52 27.29
CA ARG A 203 -0.72 0.17 28.27
C ARG A 203 -0.28 1.53 27.74
N ARG A 204 -0.49 2.58 28.53
CA ARG A 204 0.08 3.91 28.23
C ARG A 204 1.60 3.87 28.29
N ALA A 205 2.23 4.71 27.47
CA ALA A 205 3.68 4.80 27.40
C ALA A 205 4.21 5.28 28.76
N MET A 206 5.17 4.55 29.32
CA MET A 206 5.85 5.01 30.52
C MET A 206 6.77 6.20 30.20
N PRO A 207 6.93 7.15 31.15
CA PRO A 207 7.92 8.21 31.03
C PRO A 207 9.31 7.63 30.76
N ARG A 208 10.05 8.29 29.86
CA ARG A 208 11.35 7.84 29.40
C ARG A 208 12.36 7.82 30.55
N ARG A 209 13.06 6.71 30.76
CA ARG A 209 14.24 6.67 31.62
C ARG A 209 15.46 7.14 30.81
N PRO A 210 16.29 8.05 31.35
CA PRO A 210 17.54 8.45 30.69
C PRO A 210 18.43 7.23 30.40
N GLY A 211 19.01 7.16 29.21
CA GLY A 211 19.96 6.10 28.83
C GLY A 211 19.38 4.77 28.34
N THR A 212 18.06 4.56 28.35
CA THR A 212 17.48 3.33 27.77
C THR A 212 17.26 3.43 26.27
N ARG A 213 17.64 2.37 25.54
CA ARG A 213 17.35 2.24 24.11
C ARG A 213 15.84 2.07 23.93
N GLN A 214 15.24 2.95 23.13
CA GLN A 214 13.81 2.93 22.87
C GLN A 214 13.48 1.72 21.99
N GLU A 215 12.72 0.74 22.53
CA GLU A 215 12.04 -0.23 21.68
C GLU A 215 11.01 0.51 20.83
N ARG A 216 10.98 0.21 19.53
CA ARG A 216 10.03 0.83 18.62
C ARG A 216 8.63 0.38 19.00
N GLU A 217 7.83 1.31 19.47
CA GLU A 217 6.44 1.05 19.81
C GLU A 217 5.65 0.65 18.56
N PRO A 218 4.86 -0.44 18.62
CA PRO A 218 4.09 -0.89 17.47
C PRO A 218 2.98 0.12 17.15
N ARG A 219 2.72 0.27 15.85
CA ARG A 219 1.72 1.18 15.31
C ARG A 219 0.87 0.36 14.34
N PRO A 220 -0.32 -0.11 14.74
CA PRO A 220 -1.21 -0.80 13.81
C PRO A 220 -1.53 0.12 12.63
N ASP A 221 -1.67 -0.48 11.45
CA ASP A 221 -1.98 0.26 10.24
C ASP A 221 -3.35 0.94 10.42
N ILE A 222 -4.37 0.18 10.79
CA ILE A 222 -5.68 0.70 11.24
C ILE A 222 -6.10 -0.03 12.53
N ALA A 223 -6.67 0.69 13.49
CA ALA A 223 -7.34 0.13 14.65
C ALA A 223 -8.80 0.59 14.70
N LEU A 224 -9.73 -0.33 14.98
CA LEU A 224 -11.14 -0.01 15.22
C LEU A 224 -11.47 -0.06 16.69
N ILE A 225 -12.11 1.00 17.14
CA ILE A 225 -12.33 1.36 18.53
C ILE A 225 -13.83 1.48 18.75
N GLU A 226 -14.31 0.87 19.81
CA GLU A 226 -15.68 1.06 20.29
C GLU A 226 -15.60 1.41 21.77
N SER A 227 -16.18 2.55 22.13
CA SER A 227 -16.12 3.07 23.50
C SER A 227 -14.66 3.15 24.02
N SER A 228 -14.32 2.38 25.05
CA SER A 228 -13.03 2.43 25.73
C SER A 228 -12.11 1.24 25.40
N ILE A 229 -12.39 0.49 24.33
CA ILE A 229 -11.61 -0.69 23.94
C ILE A 229 -11.30 -0.71 22.44
N THR A 230 -10.18 -1.35 22.10
CA THR A 230 -9.82 -1.62 20.70
C THR A 230 -10.32 -3.02 20.34
N HIS A 231 -11.18 -3.14 19.33
CA HIS A 231 -11.77 -4.42 18.94
C HIS A 231 -11.00 -5.13 17.84
N LEU A 232 -10.43 -4.38 16.90
CA LEU A 232 -9.81 -4.94 15.71
C LEU A 232 -8.53 -4.18 15.40
N ILE A 233 -7.44 -4.92 15.25
CA ILE A 233 -6.21 -4.45 14.60
C ILE A 233 -6.21 -4.95 13.17
N VAL A 234 -6.07 -4.02 12.23
CA VAL A 234 -5.94 -4.30 10.82
C VAL A 234 -4.51 -4.04 10.39
N THR A 235 -3.89 -5.07 9.83
CA THR A 235 -2.63 -4.98 9.10
C THR A 235 -2.94 -4.91 7.62
N ALA A 236 -2.51 -3.86 6.93
CA ALA A 236 -2.70 -3.68 5.50
C ALA A 236 -1.38 -3.84 4.78
N LYS A 237 -1.32 -4.79 3.84
CA LYS A 237 -0.11 -5.07 3.06
C LYS A 237 -0.48 -5.35 1.63
N TRP A 238 -0.10 -4.46 0.71
CA TRP A 238 -0.40 -4.61 -0.72
C TRP A 238 0.08 -5.97 -1.25
N SER A 239 1.31 -6.34 -0.91
CA SER A 239 1.87 -7.66 -1.16
C SER A 239 2.68 -8.13 0.05
N MET A 240 2.75 -9.43 0.23
CA MET A 240 3.50 -10.10 1.28
C MET A 240 4.84 -10.56 0.71
N ARG A 241 5.86 -10.61 1.56
CA ARG A 241 7.17 -11.19 1.24
C ARG A 241 7.60 -12.00 2.45
N GLN A 242 8.48 -12.97 2.25
CA GLN A 242 8.88 -13.89 3.31
C GLN A 242 9.47 -13.20 4.54
N ASP A 243 10.25 -12.12 4.35
CA ASP A 243 10.80 -11.28 5.42
C ASP A 243 9.71 -10.52 6.20
N ARG A 244 8.58 -10.23 5.55
CA ARG A 244 7.44 -9.54 6.16
C ARG A 244 6.58 -10.46 7.03
N GLU A 245 6.63 -11.77 6.81
CA GLU A 245 5.89 -12.74 7.64
C GLU A 245 6.45 -12.80 9.06
N THR A 246 7.78 -12.71 9.24
CA THR A 246 8.42 -12.60 10.56
C THR A 246 8.02 -11.32 11.28
N GLN A 247 7.75 -10.24 10.53
CA GLN A 247 7.25 -8.99 11.10
C GLN A 247 5.87 -9.18 11.75
N PHE A 248 4.96 -9.94 11.14
CA PHE A 248 3.62 -10.20 11.71
C PHE A 248 3.70 -10.85 13.09
N GLN A 249 4.59 -11.82 13.26
CA GLN A 249 4.83 -12.46 14.56
C GLN A 249 5.29 -11.47 15.62
N SER A 250 6.27 -10.62 15.27
CA SER A 250 6.82 -9.63 16.20
C SER A 250 5.78 -8.57 16.59
N GLU A 251 4.96 -8.12 15.64
CA GLU A 251 3.90 -7.15 15.86
C GLU A 251 2.78 -7.75 16.70
N PHE A 252 2.30 -8.94 16.35
CA PHE A 252 1.29 -9.67 17.12
C PHE A 252 1.72 -9.86 18.58
N SER A 253 2.95 -10.34 18.79
CA SER A 253 3.52 -10.51 20.14
C SER A 253 3.59 -9.18 20.89
N SER A 254 3.92 -8.09 20.20
CA SER A 254 3.94 -6.76 20.78
C SER A 254 2.54 -6.26 21.17
N TYR A 255 1.54 -6.49 20.31
CA TYR A 255 0.15 -6.16 20.62
C TYR A 255 -0.35 -6.92 21.84
N GLN A 256 -0.14 -8.23 21.89
CA GLN A 256 -0.56 -9.07 23.02
C GLN A 256 0.13 -8.66 24.34
N ARG A 257 1.43 -8.37 24.32
CA ARG A 257 2.15 -7.92 25.53
C ARG A 257 1.68 -6.56 26.06
N ASN A 258 1.23 -5.67 25.17
CA ASN A 258 0.80 -4.31 25.55
C ASN A 258 -0.70 -4.20 25.82
N LYS A 259 -1.50 -5.22 25.46
CA LYS A 259 -2.93 -5.28 25.73
C LYS A 259 -3.20 -5.32 27.24
N VAL A 260 -4.12 -4.49 27.72
CA VAL A 260 -4.63 -4.53 29.11
C VAL A 260 -6.12 -4.83 29.20
N GLN A 261 -6.87 -4.67 28.11
CA GLN A 261 -8.28 -5.04 28.06
C GLN A 261 -8.44 -6.56 28.20
N SER A 262 -9.51 -7.00 28.87
CA SER A 262 -9.91 -8.40 28.96
C SER A 262 -10.53 -8.90 27.65
N THR A 263 -11.33 -8.05 26.98
CA THR A 263 -11.98 -8.35 25.71
C THR A 263 -10.98 -8.85 24.66
N GLU A 264 -11.34 -9.90 23.94
CA GLU A 264 -10.53 -10.43 22.85
C GLU A 264 -10.23 -9.36 21.79
N LEU A 265 -8.98 -9.38 21.29
CA LEU A 265 -8.53 -8.46 20.26
C LEU A 265 -8.55 -9.20 18.92
N GLY A 266 -9.40 -8.75 18.00
CA GLY A 266 -9.42 -9.24 16.64
C GLY A 266 -8.18 -8.78 15.86
N PHE A 267 -7.75 -9.60 14.92
CA PHE A 267 -6.66 -9.29 14.00
C PHE A 267 -7.09 -9.61 12.58
N ALA A 268 -7.00 -8.65 11.68
CA ALA A 268 -7.31 -8.83 10.28
C ALA A 268 -6.12 -8.44 9.40
N LEU A 269 -5.96 -9.17 8.29
CA LEU A 269 -5.05 -8.79 7.21
C LEU A 269 -5.89 -8.30 6.03
N VAL A 270 -5.55 -7.14 5.47
CA VAL A 270 -6.09 -6.70 4.17
C VAL A 270 -4.95 -6.69 3.14
N THR A 271 -5.12 -7.40 2.02
CA THR A 271 -4.03 -7.62 1.05
C THR A 271 -4.47 -7.78 -0.39
N ASN A 272 -3.55 -7.56 -1.33
CA ASN A 272 -3.67 -7.86 -2.76
C ASN A 272 -2.64 -8.92 -3.20
N GLU A 273 -2.26 -9.85 -2.32
CA GLU A 273 -1.28 -10.88 -2.61
C GLU A 273 -1.81 -11.91 -3.63
N PHE A 274 -1.03 -12.18 -4.68
CA PHE A 274 -1.34 -13.20 -5.69
C PHE A 274 -0.52 -14.48 -5.53
N ASP A 275 0.51 -14.50 -4.69
CA ASP A 275 1.22 -15.73 -4.33
C ASP A 275 0.38 -16.57 -3.37
N VAL A 276 -0.19 -17.65 -3.90
CA VAL A 276 -1.05 -18.57 -3.15
C VAL A 276 -0.32 -19.26 -2.00
N ALA A 277 1.00 -19.46 -2.09
CA ALA A 277 1.77 -20.06 -1.00
C ALA A 277 1.88 -19.09 0.19
N ARG A 278 2.09 -17.80 -0.09
CA ARG A 278 2.12 -16.76 0.96
C ARG A 278 0.76 -16.59 1.62
N LEU A 279 -0.32 -16.58 0.82
CA LEU A 279 -1.68 -16.55 1.37
C LEU A 279 -1.99 -17.78 2.23
N ASP A 280 -1.61 -18.98 1.77
CA ASP A 280 -1.84 -20.22 2.50
C ASP A 280 -1.07 -20.24 3.83
N ASN A 281 0.20 -19.81 3.82
CA ASN A 281 1.02 -19.71 5.04
C ASN A 281 0.36 -18.83 6.10
N VAL A 282 -0.10 -17.64 5.70
CA VAL A 282 -0.74 -16.69 6.61
C VAL A 282 -2.12 -17.18 7.07
N ALA A 283 -2.88 -17.86 6.20
CA ALA A 283 -4.18 -18.44 6.55
C ALA A 283 -4.05 -19.61 7.54
N ARG A 284 -2.99 -20.40 7.44
CA ARG A 284 -2.65 -21.51 8.35
C ARG A 284 -2.01 -21.06 9.66
N ALA A 285 -1.51 -19.83 9.72
CA ALA A 285 -0.83 -19.32 10.92
C ALA A 285 -1.74 -19.47 12.14
N SER A 286 -1.19 -20.14 13.15
CA SER A 286 -1.89 -20.48 14.40
C SER A 286 -1.04 -20.07 15.59
N PRO A 287 -1.64 -19.64 16.72
CA PRO A 287 -0.91 -19.21 17.90
C PRO A 287 -0.16 -20.33 18.65
N THR A 288 -0.23 -21.60 18.22
CA THR A 288 0.28 -22.73 19.02
C THR A 288 1.78 -22.63 19.28
N GLY A 289 2.16 -22.53 20.57
CA GLY A 289 3.55 -22.45 21.05
C GLY A 289 4.00 -21.04 21.46
N MET A 290 5.28 -20.89 21.84
CA MET A 290 5.89 -19.56 22.08
C MET A 290 6.28 -18.93 20.73
N GLY A 291 5.33 -18.32 20.03
CA GLY A 291 5.63 -17.50 18.86
C GLY A 291 4.67 -17.58 17.67
N GLY A 292 3.50 -18.18 17.75
CA GLY A 292 2.54 -18.09 16.65
C GLY A 292 1.92 -16.68 16.52
N TYR A 293 1.50 -16.30 15.32
CA TYR A 293 0.54 -15.21 15.11
C TYR A 293 -0.74 -15.75 14.49
N ILE A 294 -1.81 -14.98 14.55
CA ILE A 294 -3.07 -15.31 13.88
C ILE A 294 -3.67 -14.06 13.26
N PHE A 295 -4.11 -14.19 12.02
CA PHE A 295 -5.16 -13.32 11.49
C PHE A 295 -6.46 -14.09 11.61
N HIS A 296 -7.44 -13.53 12.31
CA HIS A 296 -8.76 -14.12 12.46
C HIS A 296 -9.45 -14.19 11.10
N THR A 297 -9.37 -13.11 10.34
CA THR A 297 -9.90 -12.99 8.98
C THR A 297 -8.86 -12.35 8.06
N ILE A 298 -8.82 -12.81 6.81
CA ILE A 298 -8.01 -12.21 5.74
C ILE A 298 -8.98 -11.64 4.71
N TYR A 299 -8.80 -10.38 4.33
CA TYR A 299 -9.57 -9.71 3.31
C TYR A 299 -8.67 -9.50 2.09
N HIS A 300 -8.95 -10.23 1.03
CA HIS A 300 -8.31 -10.01 -0.26
C HIS A 300 -9.07 -8.92 -1.03
N ILE A 301 -8.37 -8.06 -1.76
CA ILE A 301 -9.02 -6.96 -2.51
C ILE A 301 -10.11 -7.48 -3.44
N ASN A 302 -9.81 -8.53 -4.19
CA ASN A 302 -10.79 -9.21 -5.04
C ASN A 302 -10.47 -10.71 -5.14
N PRO A 303 -11.08 -11.58 -4.31
CA PRO A 303 -10.85 -13.02 -4.36
C PRO A 303 -11.21 -13.66 -5.71
N ASP A 304 -12.15 -13.10 -6.45
CA ASP A 304 -12.57 -13.67 -7.73
C ASP A 304 -11.55 -13.40 -8.83
N LEU A 305 -10.97 -12.19 -8.87
CA LEU A 305 -9.82 -11.92 -9.75
C LEU A 305 -8.57 -12.72 -9.36
N LEU A 306 -8.38 -13.01 -8.07
CA LEU A 306 -7.35 -13.96 -7.63
C LEU A 306 -7.60 -15.36 -8.21
N LYS A 307 -8.82 -15.90 -8.11
CA LYS A 307 -9.18 -17.20 -8.71
C LYS A 307 -8.92 -17.22 -10.22
N VAL A 308 -9.33 -16.17 -10.94
CA VAL A 308 -9.10 -16.08 -12.40
C VAL A 308 -7.60 -16.04 -12.73
N ALA A 309 -6.81 -15.25 -11.99
CA ALA A 309 -5.37 -15.17 -12.19
C ALA A 309 -4.69 -16.52 -11.96
N GLN A 310 -5.09 -17.26 -10.92
CA GLN A 310 -4.47 -18.56 -10.59
C GLN A 310 -4.97 -19.70 -11.47
N GLY A 311 -6.24 -19.70 -11.88
CA GLY A 311 -6.90 -20.85 -12.49
C GLY A 311 -6.79 -22.08 -11.58
N ASP A 312 -6.44 -23.23 -12.16
CA ASP A 312 -6.27 -24.51 -11.44
C ASP A 312 -5.19 -24.47 -10.35
N ARG A 313 -4.32 -23.45 -10.35
CA ARG A 313 -3.24 -23.29 -9.36
C ARG A 313 -3.71 -22.63 -8.06
N ILE A 314 -4.99 -22.32 -7.90
CA ILE A 314 -5.52 -21.66 -6.69
C ILE A 314 -5.31 -22.52 -5.43
N GLY A 315 -5.28 -23.85 -5.57
CA GLY A 315 -4.91 -24.78 -4.50
C GLY A 315 -5.74 -24.61 -3.22
N SER A 316 -5.07 -24.70 -2.07
CA SER A 316 -5.70 -24.58 -0.74
C SER A 316 -6.31 -23.20 -0.47
N VAL A 317 -5.89 -22.16 -1.18
CA VAL A 317 -6.51 -20.82 -1.06
C VAL A 317 -7.99 -20.86 -1.45
N ALA A 318 -8.39 -21.72 -2.40
CA ALA A 318 -9.81 -21.91 -2.72
C ALA A 318 -10.60 -22.47 -1.52
N HIS A 319 -10.00 -23.37 -0.74
CA HIS A 319 -10.61 -23.87 0.49
C HIS A 319 -10.77 -22.76 1.53
N TRP A 320 -9.74 -21.92 1.73
CA TRP A 320 -9.82 -20.78 2.66
C TRP A 320 -10.85 -19.73 2.26
N ILE A 321 -11.06 -19.53 0.95
CA ILE A 321 -12.15 -18.70 0.45
C ILE A 321 -13.50 -19.36 0.77
N GLY A 322 -13.63 -20.67 0.52
CA GLY A 322 -14.86 -21.42 0.78
C GLY A 322 -15.27 -21.49 2.25
N THR A 323 -14.32 -21.43 3.19
CA THR A 323 -14.59 -21.41 4.64
C THR A 323 -14.85 -20.00 5.18
N GLY A 324 -14.70 -18.95 4.36
CA GLY A 324 -14.79 -17.56 4.81
C GLY A 324 -13.56 -17.07 5.59
N LYS A 325 -12.46 -17.84 5.61
CA LYS A 325 -11.19 -17.38 6.17
C LYS A 325 -10.57 -16.26 5.35
N ILE A 326 -10.69 -16.37 4.01
CA ILE A 326 -10.34 -15.31 3.05
C ILE A 326 -11.64 -14.77 2.45
N GLN A 327 -11.93 -13.49 2.67
CA GLN A 327 -13.13 -12.82 2.18
C GLN A 327 -12.77 -11.64 1.27
N SER A 328 -13.76 -11.04 0.62
CA SER A 328 -13.53 -9.86 -0.22
C SER A 328 -13.41 -8.57 0.58
N LEU A 329 -12.81 -7.54 -0.02
CA LEU A 329 -12.87 -6.18 0.51
C LEU A 329 -14.31 -5.69 0.72
N GLY A 330 -15.24 -6.09 -0.15
CA GLY A 330 -16.65 -5.75 -0.01
C GLY A 330 -17.28 -6.36 1.24
N ASP A 331 -16.94 -7.61 1.55
CA ASP A 331 -17.40 -8.28 2.79
C ASP A 331 -16.85 -7.59 4.03
N TRP A 332 -15.57 -7.20 4.00
CA TRP A 332 -14.98 -6.43 5.08
C TRP A 332 -15.75 -5.14 5.33
N LEU A 333 -16.01 -4.35 4.28
CA LEU A 333 -16.72 -3.06 4.43
C LEU A 333 -18.15 -3.25 4.95
N ARG A 334 -18.86 -4.30 4.53
CA ARG A 334 -20.18 -4.65 5.07
C ARG A 334 -20.12 -5.06 6.53
N GLU A 335 -19.14 -5.88 6.92
CA GLU A 335 -18.95 -6.29 8.32
C GLU A 335 -18.64 -5.07 9.20
N MET A 336 -17.75 -4.18 8.74
CA MET A 336 -17.41 -2.97 9.48
C MET A 336 -18.59 -2.01 9.55
N GLN A 337 -19.42 -1.92 8.52
CA GLN A 337 -20.65 -1.14 8.55
C GLN A 337 -21.64 -1.66 9.58
N HIS A 338 -21.87 -2.98 9.58
CA HIS A 338 -22.78 -3.61 10.52
C HIS A 338 -22.31 -3.43 11.98
N ARG A 339 -21.00 -3.49 12.22
CA ARG A 339 -20.43 -3.50 13.56
C ARG A 339 -20.09 -2.11 14.12
N PHE A 340 -19.56 -1.22 13.28
CA PHE A 340 -19.02 0.08 13.68
C PHE A 340 -19.61 1.25 12.90
N GLY A 341 -20.47 0.99 11.92
CA GLY A 341 -21.12 2.06 11.16
C GLY A 341 -22.07 2.83 12.04
N ALA A 342 -22.13 4.16 11.84
CA ALA A 342 -23.19 4.95 12.47
C ALA A 342 -24.56 4.45 11.96
N THR A 343 -25.47 4.12 12.88
CA THR A 343 -26.88 3.95 12.52
C THR A 343 -27.34 5.27 11.92
N SER A 344 -27.79 5.23 10.66
CA SER A 344 -28.41 6.42 10.05
C SER A 344 -29.57 6.84 10.96
N PRO A 345 -29.62 8.12 11.35
CA PRO A 345 -30.65 8.62 12.27
C PRO A 345 -32.07 8.43 11.76
#